data_AF-A0A3D3A7X6-F1
#
_entry.id   AF-A0A3D3A7X6-F1
#
_cell.length_a   1.000
_cell.length_b   1.000
_cell.length_c   1.000
_cell.angle_alpha   90.00
_cell.angle_beta   90.00
_cell.angle_gamma   90.00
#
_symmetry.space_group_name_H-M   'P 1'
#
loop_
_entity.id
_entity.type
_entity.pdbx_description
1 polymer ?
#
loop_
_entity_poly.entity_id
_entity_poly.type
_entity_poly.pdbx_seq_one_letter_code
_entity_poly.pdbx_strand_id
1 'polypeptide(L)' 'MADAVWPKGLKTSGLFGRSSNQEFLLGPKNLPLKPDAFVFLRPTQSEAIFLQFPKIAVFDGRRICDIWQPLPVSA' A
#
# COMPACT_ATOMS: atom_id res chain seq x y z
N MET A 1 0.91 -9.55 -4.11
CA MET A 1 2.13 -8.80 -3.72
C MET A 1 1.87 -7.31 -3.91
N ALA A 2 2.74 -6.44 -3.40
CA ALA A 2 2.59 -5.00 -3.56
C ALA A 2 3.97 -4.31 -3.62
N ASP A 3 4.03 -3.25 -4.41
CA ASP A 3 5.23 -2.43 -4.63
C ASP A 3 5.09 -1.09 -3.92
N ALA A 4 6.17 -0.61 -3.30
CA ALA A 4 6.20 0.73 -2.73
C ALA A 4 6.23 1.79 -3.84
N VAL A 5 5.29 2.74 -3.80
CA VAL A 5 5.18 3.81 -4.79
C VAL A 5 5.45 5.20 -4.21
N TRP A 6 5.28 5.36 -2.89
CA TRP A 6 5.59 6.61 -2.21
C TRP A 6 6.02 6.39 -0.74
N PRO A 7 7.03 7.12 -0.23
CA PRO A 7 7.89 8.05 -0.96
C PRO A 7 8.67 7.37 -2.10
N LYS A 8 9.01 8.14 -3.14
CA LYS A 8 9.74 7.60 -4.29
C LYS A 8 11.12 7.07 -3.85
N GLY A 9 11.54 5.97 -4.45
CA GLY A 9 12.86 5.37 -4.19
C GLY A 9 12.87 4.29 -3.09
N LEU A 10 11.74 4.03 -2.44
CA LEU A 10 11.58 2.86 -1.58
C LEU A 10 11.62 1.57 -2.40
N LYS A 11 12.32 0.56 -1.89
CA LYS A 11 12.45 -0.77 -2.50
C LYS A 11 12.42 -1.85 -1.43
N THR A 12 12.06 -3.06 -1.83
CA THR A 12 12.17 -4.24 -0.97
C THR A 12 13.63 -4.61 -0.75
N SER A 13 13.94 -5.24 0.38
CA SER A 13 15.27 -5.82 0.59
C SER A 13 15.38 -7.16 -0.11
N GLY A 14 16.47 -7.37 -0.86
CA GLY A 14 16.83 -8.71 -1.37
C GLY A 14 17.51 -9.60 -0.32
N LEU A 15 17.94 -9.01 0.81
CA LEU A 15 18.62 -9.71 1.90
C LEU A 15 17.65 -10.19 2.98
N PHE A 16 16.57 -9.43 3.22
CA PHE A 16 15.53 -9.77 4.17
C PHE A 16 14.28 -10.21 3.41
N GLY A 17 13.74 -11.37 3.78
CA GLY A 17 12.54 -11.91 3.16
C GLY A 17 11.28 -11.08 3.43
N ARG A 18 10.21 -11.43 2.72
CA ARG A 18 8.88 -10.82 2.90
C ARG A 18 8.20 -11.41 4.16
N SER A 19 7.40 -10.59 4.84
CA SER A 19 6.55 -11.05 5.94
C SER A 19 5.08 -10.76 5.61
N SER A 20 4.17 -11.59 6.15
CA SER A 20 2.73 -11.43 5.96
C SER A 20 2.14 -10.28 6.78
N ASN A 21 2.80 -9.92 7.88
CA ASN A 21 2.35 -8.88 8.80
C ASN A 21 3.15 -7.58 8.68
N GLN A 22 4.43 -7.67 8.29
CA GLN A 22 5.33 -6.53 8.25
C GLN A 22 6.10 -6.50 6.93
N GLU A 23 6.45 -5.30 6.48
CA GLU A 23 7.25 -5.10 5.28
C GLU A 23 8.54 -4.37 5.63
N PHE A 24 9.66 -4.83 5.05
CA PHE A 24 10.95 -4.18 5.23
C PHE A 24 11.35 -3.46 3.93
N LEU A 25 11.31 -2.13 3.98
CA LEU A 25 11.62 -1.26 2.85
C LEU A 25 12.94 -0.52 3.09
N LEU A 26 13.80 -0.56 2.07
CA LEU A 26 15.02 0.21 1.97
C LEU A 26 14.72 1.53 1.26
N GLY A 27 15.27 2.64 1.76
CA GLY A 27 15.16 3.96 1.15
C GLY A 27 16.53 4.65 1.02
N PRO A 28 16.61 5.74 0.24
CA PRO A 28 17.82 6.54 0.16
C PRO A 28 18.13 7.18 1.52
N LYS A 29 19.42 7.39 1.81
CA LYS A 29 19.92 7.91 3.10
C LYS A 29 19.22 9.19 3.55
N ASN A 30 18.89 10.08 2.62
CA ASN A 30 18.31 11.39 2.90
C ASN A 30 16.78 11.41 2.76
N LEU A 31 16.12 10.24 2.71
CA LEU A 31 14.65 10.19 2.71
C LEU A 31 14.15 10.60 4.11
N PRO A 32 13.34 11.67 4.24
CA PRO A 32 12.90 12.18 5.53
C PRO A 32 11.73 11.35 6.09
N LEU A 33 11.91 10.03 6.18
CA LEU A 33 10.98 9.15 6.87
C LEU A 33 11.19 9.25 8.39
N LYS A 34 10.07 9.26 9.10
CA LYS A 34 10.00 9.26 10.56
C LYS A 34 8.91 8.30 11.00
N PRO A 35 8.93 7.84 12.27
CA PRO A 35 7.77 7.16 12.84
C PRO A 35 6.48 7.94 12.54
N ASP A 36 5.39 7.21 12.32
CA ASP A 36 4.07 7.73 11.93
C ASP A 36 3.98 8.38 10.55
N ALA A 37 5.03 8.29 9.72
CA ALA A 37 4.93 8.64 8.31
C ALA A 37 4.17 7.56 7.51
N PHE A 38 3.48 7.98 6.45
CA PHE A 38 2.79 7.06 5.55
C PHE A 38 3.71 6.53 4.46
N VAL A 39 3.50 5.28 4.09
CA VAL A 39 4.03 4.67 2.87
C VAL A 39 2.83 4.19 2.06
N PHE A 40 2.82 4.51 0.76
CA PHE A 40 1.78 4.03 -0.15
C PHE A 40 2.32 2.86 -0.96
N LEU A 41 1.56 1.77 -0.92
CA LEU A 41 1.83 0.56 -1.67
C LEU A 41 0.83 0.42 -2.80
N ARG A 42 1.29 -0.04 -3.95
CA ARG A 42 0.43 -0.43 -5.07
C ARG A 42 0.39 -1.95 -5.14
N PRO A 43 -0.78 -2.58 -4.92
CA PRO A 43 -0.89 -4.01 -5.10
C PRO A 43 -0.72 -4.40 -6.56
N THR A 44 -0.12 -5.57 -6.80
CA THR A 44 0.09 -6.13 -8.15
C THR A 44 -1.19 -6.72 -8.74
N GLN A 45 -2.15 -7.07 -7.89
CA GLN A 45 -3.49 -7.55 -8.25
C GLN A 45 -4.51 -6.87 -7.33
N SER A 46 -5.35 -6.01 -7.88
CA SER A 46 -6.23 -5.14 -7.07
C SER A 46 -7.44 -5.90 -6.54
N GLU A 47 -7.97 -6.83 -7.33
CA GLU A 47 -9.16 -7.63 -7.06
C GLU A 47 -9.00 -8.49 -5.80
N ALA A 48 -7.82 -9.12 -5.64
CA ALA A 48 -7.51 -9.92 -4.45
C ALA A 48 -7.46 -9.08 -3.16
N ILE A 49 -7.09 -7.79 -3.28
CA ILE A 49 -6.99 -6.87 -2.15
C ILE A 49 -8.36 -6.33 -1.76
N PHE A 50 -9.22 -5.97 -2.71
CA PHE A 50 -10.53 -5.40 -2.39
C PHE A 50 -11.35 -6.29 -1.45
N LEU A 51 -11.27 -7.62 -1.59
CA LEU A 51 -11.97 -8.56 -0.71
C LEU A 51 -11.48 -8.54 0.75
N GLN A 52 -10.26 -8.06 1.01
CA GLN A 52 -9.70 -7.94 2.35
C GLN A 52 -10.01 -6.59 3.01
N PHE A 53 -10.46 -5.60 2.23
CA PHE A 53 -10.75 -4.24 2.70
C PHE A 53 -12.20 -3.86 2.36
N PRO A 54 -13.16 -4.03 3.28
CA PRO A 54 -14.59 -3.84 3.00
C PRO A 54 -15.00 -2.38 2.74
N LYS A 55 -14.07 -1.43 2.90
CA LYS A 55 -14.27 -0.01 2.64
C LYS A 55 -13.10 0.50 1.80
N ILE A 56 -13.41 1.04 0.62
CA ILE A 56 -12.45 1.65 -0.30
C ILE A 56 -12.63 3.15 -0.22
N ALA A 57 -11.60 3.87 0.26
CA ALA A 57 -11.61 5.32 0.26
C ALA A 57 -11.29 5.86 -1.14
N VAL A 58 -12.19 6.66 -1.71
CA VAL A 58 -12.00 7.30 -3.01
C VAL A 58 -11.31 8.64 -2.81
N PHE A 59 -10.17 8.84 -3.47
CA PHE A 59 -9.38 10.06 -3.39
C PHE A 59 -9.40 10.81 -4.72
N ASP A 60 -9.86 12.06 -4.70
CA ASP A 60 -9.96 12.92 -5.89
C ASP A 60 -8.67 13.71 -6.20
N GLY A 61 -7.60 13.45 -5.44
CA GLY A 61 -6.35 14.22 -5.50
C GLY A 61 -6.24 15.31 -4.44
N ARG A 62 -7.32 15.61 -3.69
CA ARG A 62 -7.35 16.64 -2.64
C ARG A 62 -7.87 16.10 -1.32
N ARG A 63 -8.94 15.30 -1.37
CA ARG A 63 -9.58 14.72 -0.19
C ARG A 63 -10.16 13.34 -0.47
N ILE A 64 -10.43 12.60 0.60
CA ILE A 64 -11.30 11.44 0.51
C ILE A 64 -12.69 11.98 0.23
N CYS A 65 -13.20 11.75 -0.98
CA CYS A 65 -14.46 12.30 -1.44
C CYS A 65 -15.63 11.32 -1.29
N ASP A 66 -15.34 10.03 -1.15
CA ASP A 66 -16.36 8.98 -1.02
C ASP A 66 -15.78 7.71 -0.36
N ILE A 67 -16.65 6.81 0.09
CA ILE A 67 -16.32 5.47 0.56
C ILE A 67 -17.13 4.45 -0.22
N TRP A 68 -16.45 3.63 -1.00
CA TRP A 68 -17.07 2.54 -1.77
C TRP A 68 -16.95 1.21 -1.05
N GLN A 69 -17.81 0.28 -1.46
CA GLN A 69 -17.75 -1.12 -1.06
C GLN A 69 -17.34 -1.97 -2.26
N PRO A 70 -16.43 -2.94 -2.09
CA PRO A 70 -16.18 -3.95 -3.11
C PRO A 70 -17.46 -4.68 -3.49
N LEU A 71 -17.53 -5.18 -4.73
CA LEU A 71 -18.60 -6.10 -5.11
C LEU A 71 -18.55 -7.34 -4.22
N PRO A 72 -19.71 -7.90 -3.84
CA PRO A 72 -19.75 -9.15 -3.08
C PRO A 72 -19.11 -10.27 -3.88
N VAL A 73 -18.46 -11.22 -3.19
CA VAL A 73 -17.99 -12.46 -3.82
C VAL A 73 -19.21 -13.25 -4.26
N SER A 74 -19.46 -13.35 -5.56
CA SER A 74 -20.39 -14.32 -6.13
C SER A 74 -19.63 -15.60 -6.48
N ALA A 75 -20.10 -16.73 -5.96
CA ALA A 75 -19.64 -18.06 -6.37
C ALA A 75 -20.34 -18.48 -7.67
#